data_AF-A0A817MZ66-F1
#
_entry.id   AF-A0A817MZ66-F1
#
_cell.length_a   1.000
_cell.length_b   1.000
_cell.length_c   1.000
_cell.angle_alpha   90.00
_cell.angle_beta   90.00
_cell.angle_gamma   90.00
#
_symmetry.space_group_name_H-M   'P 1'
#
loop_
_entity.id
_entity.type
_entity.pdbx_description
1 polymer ?
#
loop_
_entity_poly.entity_id
_entity_poly.type
_entity_poly.pdbx_seq_one_letter_code
_entity_poly.pdbx_strand_id
1 'polypeptide(L)'
;MASLSEHPVIFALSNPTSKAECTAQEAYEATNGQCVFASGSPFPSVTYQGKTYVSGQGNNSYIFPGIGLAVVTCRIRHIPEELFYIAAKTLSELVTEENLAVGLVYPSIERIRDVSRAIAVKLTEYAYAHNLAALYPKPDNLDEFIKLNQYAAQYQDILPATWQWSTLN
;
A
#
# COMPACT_ATOMS: atom_id res chain seq x y z
N MET A 1 23.31 -13.45 -11.93
CA MET A 1 21.85 -13.40 -11.75
C MET A 1 21.14 -13.92 -12.99
N ALA A 2 21.16 -13.19 -14.11
CA ALA A 2 20.46 -13.59 -15.36
C ALA A 2 20.95 -14.89 -16.02
N SER A 3 22.14 -15.39 -15.67
CA SER A 3 22.62 -16.71 -16.13
C SER A 3 22.03 -17.90 -15.37
N LEU A 4 21.40 -17.67 -14.22
CA LEU A 4 20.88 -18.71 -13.33
C LEU A 4 19.35 -18.73 -13.24
N SER A 5 18.70 -17.60 -13.55
CA SER A 5 17.25 -17.45 -13.51
C SER A 5 16.80 -16.71 -14.75
N GLU A 6 15.71 -17.18 -15.35
CA GLU A 6 15.03 -16.50 -16.46
C GLU A 6 14.55 -15.12 -16.04
N HIS A 7 13.93 -15.01 -14.85
CA HIS A 7 13.46 -13.73 -14.28
C HIS A 7 14.18 -13.45 -12.94
N PRO A 8 15.40 -12.90 -12.96
CA PRO A 8 16.11 -12.60 -11.73
C PRO A 8 15.45 -11.44 -10.97
N VAL A 9 15.19 -11.63 -9.68
CA VAL A 9 14.71 -10.55 -8.79
C VAL A 9 15.89 -9.73 -8.31
N ILE A 10 15.86 -8.41 -8.58
CA ILE A 10 16.93 -7.47 -8.23
C ILE A 10 16.32 -6.28 -7.50
N PHE A 11 16.51 -6.23 -6.18
CA PHE A 11 16.01 -5.15 -5.33
C PHE A 11 17.16 -4.27 -4.83
N ALA A 12 17.25 -3.04 -5.34
CA ALA A 12 18.27 -2.05 -4.97
C ALA A 12 17.72 -1.07 -3.93
N LEU A 13 17.70 -1.49 -2.66
CA LEU A 13 16.94 -0.84 -1.58
C LEU A 13 17.71 0.24 -0.83
N SER A 14 19.02 0.37 -1.05
CA SER A 14 19.82 1.41 -0.42
C SER A 14 19.36 2.82 -0.83
N ASN A 15 19.30 3.72 0.14
CA ASN A 15 18.85 5.11 -0.04
C ASN A 15 19.95 6.11 0.35
N PRO A 16 20.02 7.29 -0.29
CA PRO A 16 19.24 7.74 -1.45
C PRO A 16 19.75 7.10 -2.77
N THR A 17 19.30 7.55 -3.94
CA THR A 17 19.68 7.01 -5.27
C THR A 17 21.20 6.83 -5.46
N SER A 18 22.03 7.71 -4.89
CA SER A 18 23.50 7.61 -4.95
C SER A 18 24.11 6.46 -4.15
N LYS A 19 23.28 5.72 -3.40
CA LYS A 19 23.66 4.54 -2.61
C LYS A 19 23.01 3.26 -3.11
N ALA A 20 22.15 3.33 -4.13
CA ALA A 20 21.53 2.15 -4.72
C ALA A 20 22.60 1.19 -5.24
N GLU A 21 22.37 -0.10 -5.05
CA GLU A 21 23.28 -1.18 -5.44
C GLU A 21 23.50 -1.24 -6.96
N CYS A 22 22.48 -0.85 -7.73
CA CYS A 22 22.54 -0.54 -9.14
C CYS A 22 21.37 0.37 -9.53
N THR A 23 21.46 1.00 -10.69
CA THR A 23 20.36 1.71 -11.32
C THR A 23 19.39 0.73 -12.00
N ALA A 24 18.15 1.18 -12.25
CA ALA A 24 17.20 0.42 -13.06
C ALA A 24 17.74 0.15 -14.48
N GLN A 25 18.42 1.14 -15.08
CA GLN A 25 19.01 1.02 -16.41
C GLN A 25 20.04 -0.12 -16.46
N GLU A 26 20.99 -0.12 -15.52
CA GLU A 26 22.02 -1.17 -15.43
C GLU A 26 21.41 -2.55 -15.22
N ALA A 27 20.37 -2.66 -14.38
CA ALA A 27 19.68 -3.92 -14.13
C ALA A 27 18.99 -4.47 -15.39
N TYR A 28 18.20 -3.64 -16.09
CA TYR A 28 17.52 -4.08 -17.30
C TYR A 28 18.49 -4.37 -18.45
N GLU A 29 19.54 -3.57 -18.64
CA GLU A 29 20.56 -3.84 -19.65
C GLU A 29 21.34 -5.14 -19.37
N ALA A 30 21.81 -5.34 -18.14
CA ALA A 30 22.59 -6.51 -17.76
C ALA A 30 21.78 -7.82 -17.74
N THR A 31 20.45 -7.73 -17.77
CA THR A 31 19.54 -8.88 -17.75
C THR A 31 18.71 -9.02 -19.02
N ASN A 32 19.03 -8.26 -20.07
CA ASN A 32 18.28 -8.25 -21.34
C ASN A 32 16.77 -8.02 -21.16
N GLY A 33 16.40 -7.13 -20.24
CA GLY A 33 15.02 -6.79 -19.94
C GLY A 33 14.26 -7.81 -19.08
N GLN A 34 14.92 -8.88 -18.63
CA GLN A 34 14.24 -10.01 -17.97
C GLN A 34 14.10 -9.88 -16.46
N CYS A 35 14.85 -8.97 -15.81
CA CYS A 35 14.80 -8.83 -14.37
C CYS A 35 13.45 -8.31 -13.86
N VAL A 36 13.11 -8.75 -12.65
CA VAL A 36 12.10 -8.09 -11.82
C VAL A 36 12.83 -7.09 -10.93
N PHE A 37 12.66 -5.80 -11.22
CA PHE A 37 13.41 -4.74 -10.54
C PHE A 37 12.51 -3.91 -9.60
N ALA A 38 13.02 -3.61 -8.40
CA ALA A 38 12.47 -2.58 -7.53
C ALA A 38 13.59 -1.87 -6.77
N SER A 39 13.33 -0.66 -6.29
CA SER A 39 14.34 0.13 -5.58
C SER A 39 13.78 0.82 -4.33
N GLY A 40 14.66 1.26 -3.44
CA GLY A 40 14.28 2.11 -2.30
C GLY A 40 14.01 3.55 -2.71
N SER A 41 14.80 4.06 -3.66
CA SER A 41 14.71 5.41 -4.21
C SER A 41 14.08 5.41 -5.61
N PRO A 42 13.42 6.50 -6.04
CA PRO A 42 12.86 6.59 -7.39
C PRO A 42 13.95 6.55 -8.47
N PHE A 43 13.66 5.84 -9.56
CA PHE A 43 14.41 5.88 -10.81
C PHE A 43 13.49 6.24 -11.97
N PRO A 44 14.00 6.87 -13.04
CA PRO A 44 13.26 7.04 -14.29
C PRO A 44 12.81 5.69 -14.89
N SER A 45 11.82 5.76 -15.78
CA SER A 45 11.45 4.61 -16.62
C SER A 45 12.58 4.25 -17.58
N VAL A 46 12.69 2.96 -17.91
CA VAL A 46 13.73 2.40 -18.79
C VAL A 46 13.07 1.86 -20.05
N THR A 47 13.51 2.32 -21.23
CA THR A 47 13.09 1.73 -22.50
C THR A 47 14.18 0.79 -22.99
N TYR A 48 13.90 -0.51 -23.04
CA TYR A 48 14.81 -1.54 -23.51
C TYR A 48 14.15 -2.36 -24.62
N GLN A 49 14.80 -2.45 -25.79
CA GLN A 49 14.30 -3.18 -26.97
C GLN A 49 12.84 -2.84 -27.35
N GLY A 50 12.46 -1.56 -27.27
CA GLY A 50 11.11 -1.09 -27.62
C GLY A 50 10.04 -1.31 -26.56
N LYS A 51 10.36 -1.95 -25.43
CA LYS A 51 9.47 -2.05 -24.26
C LYS A 51 9.90 -1.05 -23.18
N THR A 52 8.93 -0.32 -22.62
CA THR A 52 9.14 0.60 -21.51
C THR A 52 8.82 -0.08 -20.19
N TYR A 53 9.75 -0.03 -19.26
CA TYR A 53 9.64 -0.53 -17.89
C TYR A 53 9.57 0.64 -16.92
N VAL A 54 8.69 0.54 -15.92
CA VAL A 54 8.54 1.55 -14.87
C VAL A 54 9.15 1.01 -13.59
N SER A 55 10.00 1.80 -12.95
CA SER A 55 10.73 1.41 -11.75
C SER A 55 9.84 1.53 -10.51
N GLY A 56 9.44 0.39 -9.93
CA GLY A 56 8.66 0.34 -8.69
C GLY A 56 9.51 0.65 -7.46
N GLN A 57 8.89 1.25 -6.44
CA GLN A 57 9.56 1.59 -5.17
C GLN A 57 9.08 0.69 -4.03
N GLY A 58 10.01 -0.05 -3.42
CA GLY A 58 9.78 -0.82 -2.20
C GLY A 58 9.74 0.08 -0.97
N ASN A 59 8.71 0.92 -0.88
CA ASN A 59 8.61 1.95 0.15
C ASN A 59 7.72 1.52 1.32
N ASN A 60 8.17 1.75 2.55
CA ASN A 60 7.41 1.50 3.78
C ASN A 60 6.03 2.19 3.79
N SER A 61 5.87 3.26 3.00
CA SER A 61 4.61 4.00 2.82
C SER A 61 3.44 3.13 2.36
N TYR A 62 3.70 1.96 1.75
CA TYR A 62 2.62 1.01 1.44
C TYR A 62 2.05 0.29 2.66
N ILE A 63 2.80 0.20 3.76
CA ILE A 63 2.48 -0.67 4.90
C ILE A 63 2.07 0.14 6.13
N PHE A 64 2.92 1.06 6.60
CA PHE A 64 2.69 1.72 7.88
C PHE A 64 1.37 2.51 7.96
N PRO A 65 0.85 3.16 6.90
CA PRO A 65 -0.42 3.87 7.03
C PRO A 65 -1.61 2.92 7.21
N GLY A 66 -1.62 1.77 6.53
CA GLY A 66 -2.67 0.76 6.68
C GLY A 66 -2.66 0.11 8.06
N ILE A 67 -1.47 -0.20 8.59
CA ILE A 67 -1.32 -0.69 9.97
C ILE A 67 -1.81 0.37 10.96
N GLY A 68 -1.33 1.61 10.85
CA GLY A 68 -1.72 2.70 11.75
C GLY A 68 -3.23 2.94 11.73
N LEU A 69 -3.84 2.92 10.55
CA LEU A 69 -5.28 3.07 10.38
C LEU A 69 -6.06 1.96 11.11
N ALA A 70 -5.68 0.68 10.93
CA ALA A 70 -6.35 -0.42 11.65
C ALA A 70 -6.17 -0.34 13.17
N VAL A 71 -4.94 -0.08 13.62
CA VAL A 71 -4.59 -0.03 15.04
C VAL A 71 -5.37 1.05 15.76
N VAL A 72 -5.43 2.26 15.18
CA VAL A 72 -6.13 3.40 15.77
C VAL A 72 -7.64 3.20 15.72
N THR A 73 -8.20 2.80 14.56
CA THR A 73 -9.66 2.70 14.39
C THR A 73 -10.28 1.61 15.24
N CYS A 74 -9.62 0.46 15.36
CA CYS A 74 -10.16 -0.71 16.07
C CYS A 74 -9.48 -1.00 17.41
N ARG A 75 -8.61 -0.09 17.86
CA ARG A 75 -7.89 -0.18 19.14
C ARG A 75 -7.15 -1.51 19.29
N ILE A 76 -6.38 -1.90 18.27
CA ILE A 76 -5.61 -3.15 18.30
C ILE A 76 -4.51 -3.01 19.37
N ARG A 77 -4.45 -3.95 20.32
CA ARG A 77 -3.59 -3.84 21.51
C ARG A 77 -2.12 -4.10 21.23
N HIS A 78 -1.83 -5.08 20.38
CA HIS A 78 -0.49 -5.53 20.05
C HIS A 78 -0.40 -5.79 18.55
N ILE A 79 0.79 -5.57 17.97
CA ILE A 79 1.05 -5.76 16.55
C ILE A 79 1.98 -6.96 16.40
N PRO A 80 1.46 -8.20 16.33
CA PRO A 80 2.28 -9.38 16.10
C PRO A 80 2.73 -9.45 14.63
N GLU A 81 3.73 -10.28 14.34
CA GLU A 81 4.36 -10.38 13.00
C GLU A 81 3.36 -10.77 11.90
N GLU A 82 2.31 -11.52 12.25
CA GLU A 82 1.25 -11.92 11.34
C GLU A 82 0.53 -10.70 10.73
N LEU A 83 0.43 -9.58 11.45
CA LEU A 83 -0.16 -8.37 10.87
C LEU A 83 0.71 -7.79 9.75
N PHE A 84 2.04 -7.84 9.88
CA PHE A 84 2.93 -7.41 8.79
C PHE A 84 2.86 -8.37 7.61
N TYR A 85 2.77 -9.68 7.85
CA TYR A 85 2.57 -10.67 6.79
C TYR A 85 1.26 -10.44 6.04
N ILE A 86 0.15 -10.22 6.76
CA ILE A 86 -1.16 -9.95 6.15
C ILE A 86 -1.13 -8.63 5.36
N ALA A 87 -0.47 -7.60 5.88
CA ALA A 87 -0.31 -6.33 5.17
C ALA A 87 0.47 -6.51 3.85
N ALA A 88 1.60 -7.24 3.87
CA ALA A 88 2.39 -7.54 2.68
C ALA A 88 1.62 -8.39 1.66
N LYS A 89 0.89 -9.41 2.13
CA LYS A 89 0.02 -10.24 1.27
C LYS A 89 -1.07 -9.40 0.62
N THR A 90 -1.79 -8.59 1.40
CA THR A 90 -2.85 -7.71 0.89
C THR A 90 -2.29 -6.71 -0.13
N LEU A 91 -1.11 -6.16 0.11
CA LEU A 91 -0.43 -5.29 -0.87
C LEU A 91 -0.17 -6.00 -2.20
N SER A 92 0.30 -7.25 -2.15
CA SER A 92 0.59 -8.04 -3.36
C SER A 92 -0.67 -8.35 -4.17
N GLU A 93 -1.81 -8.57 -3.50
CA GLU A 93 -3.11 -8.82 -4.14
C GLU A 93 -3.66 -7.57 -4.87
N LEU A 94 -3.12 -6.37 -4.60
CA LEU A 94 -3.56 -5.11 -5.22
C LEU A 94 -2.73 -4.70 -6.44
N VAL A 95 -1.67 -5.45 -6.75
CA VAL A 95 -0.87 -5.29 -7.98
C VAL A 95 -1.68 -5.85 -9.14
N THR A 96 -1.93 -5.04 -10.17
CA THR A 96 -2.73 -5.46 -11.33
C THR A 96 -1.86 -6.03 -12.44
N GLU A 97 -2.45 -6.74 -13.39
CA GLU A 97 -1.76 -7.24 -14.58
C GLU A 97 -1.13 -6.09 -15.40
N GLU A 98 -1.77 -4.92 -15.44
CA GLU A 98 -1.22 -3.72 -16.09
C GLU A 98 0.04 -3.21 -15.37
N ASN A 99 0.13 -3.36 -14.05
CA ASN A 99 1.35 -3.05 -13.31
C ASN A 99 2.46 -4.03 -13.69
N LEU A 100 2.17 -5.34 -13.66
CA LEU A 100 3.14 -6.38 -14.01
C LEU A 100 3.63 -6.26 -15.45
N ALA A 101 2.74 -5.90 -16.40
CA ALA A 101 3.07 -5.74 -17.81
C ALA A 101 4.21 -4.72 -18.06
N VAL A 102 4.28 -3.67 -17.23
CA VAL A 102 5.33 -2.64 -17.27
C VAL A 102 6.45 -2.85 -16.25
N GLY A 103 6.50 -4.02 -15.59
CA GLY A 103 7.57 -4.39 -14.65
C GLY A 103 7.36 -3.88 -13.21
N LEU A 104 6.18 -3.37 -12.87
CA LEU A 104 5.88 -2.92 -11.51
C LEU A 104 5.43 -4.09 -10.63
N VAL A 105 6.11 -4.27 -9.50
CA VAL A 105 5.74 -5.23 -8.44
C VAL A 105 5.03 -4.58 -7.24
N TYR A 106 4.68 -3.30 -7.37
CA TYR A 106 3.90 -2.53 -6.40
C TYR A 106 2.78 -1.80 -7.13
N PRO A 107 1.61 -1.58 -6.48
CA PRO A 107 0.54 -0.79 -7.06
C PRO A 107 0.98 0.68 -7.24
N SER A 108 0.24 1.45 -8.04
CA SER A 108 0.50 2.89 -8.19
C SER A 108 0.41 3.62 -6.84
N ILE A 109 1.34 4.54 -6.60
CA ILE A 109 1.38 5.38 -5.39
C ILE A 109 0.15 6.29 -5.28
N GLU A 110 -0.49 6.63 -6.39
CA GLU A 110 -1.73 7.42 -6.38
C GLU A 110 -2.88 6.69 -5.65
N ARG A 111 -2.83 5.35 -5.63
CA ARG A 111 -3.81 4.48 -4.96
C ARG A 111 -3.45 4.22 -3.50
N ILE A 112 -2.44 4.89 -2.93
CA ILE A 112 -1.93 4.57 -1.58
C ILE A 112 -3.00 4.63 -0.49
N ARG A 113 -4.00 5.51 -0.63
CA ARG A 113 -5.12 5.62 0.31
C ARG A 113 -6.05 4.41 0.28
N ASP A 114 -6.33 3.90 -0.92
CA ASP A 114 -7.12 2.68 -1.11
C ASP A 114 -6.35 1.45 -0.65
N VAL A 115 -5.05 1.38 -0.95
CA VAL A 115 -4.16 0.32 -0.46
C VAL A 115 -4.15 0.30 1.07
N SER A 116 -3.99 1.47 1.70
CA SER A 116 -3.99 1.59 3.17
C SER A 116 -5.32 1.15 3.78
N ARG A 117 -6.45 1.50 3.16
CA ARG A 117 -7.78 1.05 3.59
C ARG A 117 -7.94 -0.46 3.48
N ALA A 118 -7.58 -1.03 2.33
CA ALA A 118 -7.68 -2.48 2.10
C ALA A 118 -6.84 -3.27 3.11
N ILE A 119 -5.60 -2.85 3.35
CA ILE A 119 -4.75 -3.41 4.41
C ILE A 119 -5.46 -3.27 5.75
N ALA A 120 -5.94 -2.07 6.10
CA ALA A 120 -6.56 -1.85 7.40
C ALA A 120 -7.77 -2.75 7.66
N VAL A 121 -8.59 -3.00 6.63
CA VAL A 121 -9.73 -3.92 6.70
C VAL A 121 -9.23 -5.34 7.02
N LYS A 122 -8.25 -5.87 6.27
CA LYS A 122 -7.71 -7.21 6.49
C LYS A 122 -7.07 -7.40 7.86
N LEU A 123 -6.33 -6.40 8.33
CA LEU A 123 -5.74 -6.44 9.68
C LEU A 123 -6.81 -6.40 10.77
N THR A 124 -7.87 -5.62 10.57
CA THR A 124 -8.99 -5.53 11.50
C THR A 124 -9.78 -6.83 11.56
N GLU A 125 -10.06 -7.46 10.41
CA GLU A 125 -10.68 -8.79 10.34
C GLU A 125 -9.89 -9.82 11.17
N TYR A 126 -8.58 -9.88 10.97
CA TYR A 126 -7.69 -10.74 11.74
C TYR A 126 -7.71 -10.40 13.24
N ALA A 127 -7.62 -9.11 13.58
CA ALA A 127 -7.59 -8.66 14.97
C ALA A 127 -8.86 -9.01 15.74
N TYR A 128 -10.04 -8.93 15.14
CA TYR A 128 -11.28 -9.42 15.78
C TYR A 128 -11.28 -10.94 15.92
N ALA A 129 -10.86 -11.68 14.89
CA ALA A 129 -10.81 -13.15 14.95
C ALA A 129 -9.87 -13.68 16.04
N HIS A 130 -8.82 -12.92 16.39
CA HIS A 130 -7.80 -13.31 17.36
C HIS A 130 -7.90 -12.53 18.68
N ASN A 131 -9.02 -11.87 18.96
CA ASN A 131 -9.26 -11.10 20.20
C ASN A 131 -8.20 -10.01 20.49
N LEU A 132 -7.60 -9.43 19.44
CA LEU A 132 -6.62 -8.35 19.52
C LEU A 132 -7.27 -6.96 19.47
N ALA A 133 -8.44 -6.84 18.82
CA ALA A 133 -9.20 -5.60 18.72
C ALA A 133 -9.94 -5.30 20.05
N ALA A 134 -9.84 -4.06 20.53
CA ALA A 134 -10.51 -3.61 21.76
C ALA A 134 -11.70 -2.65 21.53
N LEU A 135 -11.98 -2.26 20.29
CA LEU A 135 -13.22 -1.55 19.97
C LEU A 135 -14.41 -2.52 20.05
N TYR A 136 -15.44 -2.17 20.81
CA TYR A 136 -16.70 -2.93 20.91
C TYR A 136 -17.92 -1.99 20.91
N PRO A 137 -19.04 -2.40 20.26
CA PRO A 137 -19.20 -3.62 19.49
C PRO A 137 -18.37 -3.62 18.19
N LYS A 138 -18.13 -4.81 17.61
CA LYS A 138 -17.51 -4.93 16.28
C LYS A 138 -18.44 -4.25 15.25
N PRO A 139 -17.95 -3.32 14.43
CA PRO A 139 -18.77 -2.74 13.35
C PRO A 139 -19.24 -3.80 12.36
N ASP A 140 -20.49 -3.71 11.91
CA ASP A 140 -21.06 -4.65 10.95
C ASP A 140 -20.35 -4.60 9.59
N ASN A 141 -20.02 -3.39 9.14
CA ASN A 141 -19.27 -3.14 7.91
C ASN A 141 -17.91 -2.49 8.22
N LEU A 142 -16.84 -3.30 8.22
CA LEU A 142 -15.50 -2.83 8.53
C LEU A 142 -14.93 -1.87 7.47
N ASP A 143 -15.21 -2.08 6.19
CA ASP A 143 -14.70 -1.19 5.12
C ASP A 143 -15.31 0.21 5.25
N GLU A 144 -16.63 0.29 5.41
CA GLU A 144 -17.33 1.56 5.59
C GLU A 144 -16.90 2.24 6.89
N PHE A 145 -16.81 1.49 8.00
CA PHE A 145 -16.33 2.03 9.27
C PHE A 145 -14.92 2.61 9.16
N ILE A 146 -13.98 1.89 8.54
CA ILE A 146 -12.61 2.36 8.35
C ILE A 146 -12.58 3.58 7.43
N LYS A 147 -13.34 3.56 6.32
CA LYS A 147 -13.44 4.68 5.39
C LYS A 147 -13.95 5.95 6.08
N LEU A 148 -14.97 5.85 6.92
CA LEU A 148 -15.52 6.98 7.67
C LEU A 148 -14.54 7.57 8.70
N ASN A 149 -13.60 6.76 9.18
CA ASN A 149 -12.55 7.20 10.10
C ASN A 149 -11.27 7.67 9.39
N GLN A 150 -11.19 7.60 8.06
CA GLN A 150 -10.08 8.20 7.32
C GLN A 150 -10.26 9.72 7.24
N TYR A 151 -9.16 10.45 7.40
CA TYR A 151 -9.18 11.92 7.27
C TYR A 151 -9.67 12.36 5.88
N ALA A 152 -10.66 13.24 5.87
CA ALA A 152 -11.22 13.88 4.69
C ALA A 152 -10.60 15.29 4.54
N ALA A 153 -9.98 15.55 3.39
CA ALA A 153 -9.30 16.83 3.14
C ALA A 153 -10.26 17.96 2.72
N GLN A 154 -11.56 17.67 2.62
CA GLN A 154 -12.59 18.67 2.36
C GLN A 154 -12.83 19.52 3.60
N TYR A 155 -13.07 20.82 3.40
CA TYR A 155 -13.51 21.69 4.48
C TYR A 155 -14.82 21.18 5.09
N GLN A 156 -14.91 21.25 6.41
CA GLN A 156 -16.12 20.99 7.16
C GLN A 156 -16.85 22.30 7.45
N ASP A 157 -18.16 22.23 7.59
CA ASP A 157 -18.93 23.39 8.06
C ASP A 157 -18.54 23.69 9.51
N ILE A 158 -18.16 24.93 9.77
CA ILE A 158 -17.79 25.42 11.10
C ILE A 158 -18.96 26.12 11.79
N LEU A 159 -20.03 26.41 11.04
CA LEU A 159 -21.25 27.00 11.57
C LEU A 159 -22.15 25.90 12.15
N PRO A 160 -22.92 26.21 13.20
CA PRO A 160 -23.86 25.26 13.75
C PRO A 160 -24.96 24.95 12.74
N ALA A 161 -25.29 23.66 12.60
CA ALA A 161 -26.46 23.24 11.86
C ALA A 161 -27.73 23.81 12.53
N THR A 162 -28.60 24.44 11.75
CA THR A 162 -29.89 24.97 12.21
C THR A 162 -31.03 24.20 11.56
N TRP A 163 -32.12 23.96 12.28
CA TRP A 163 -33.34 23.33 11.77
C TRP A 163 -34.57 23.95 12.42
N GLN A 164 -35.70 23.92 11.70
CA GLN A 164 -36.97 24.44 12.22
C GLN A 164 -37.73 23.36 13.00
N TRP A 165 -38.37 23.77 14.10
CA TRP A 165 -39.29 22.91 14.85
C TRP A 165 -40.66 22.88 14.17
N SER A 166 -41.39 21.76 14.26
CA SER A 166 -42.77 21.72 13.77
C SER A 166 -43.64 22.64 14.63
N THR A 167 -44.28 23.63 14.02
CA THR A 167 -45.33 24.40 14.68
C THR A 167 -46.56 23.51 14.83
N LEU A 168 -46.99 23.24 16.07
CA LEU A 168 -48.27 22.60 16.35
C LEU A 168 -49.39 23.49 15.79
N ASN A 169 -50.13 22.98 14.80
CA ASN A 169 -51.40 23.56 14.36
C ASN A 169 -52.54 23.04 15.24
#